data_AF-A0A1E4NFC0-F1
#
_entry.id   AF-A0A1E4NFC0-F1
#
_cell.length_a   1.000
_cell.length_b   1.000
_cell.length_c   1.000
_cell.angle_alpha   90.00
_cell.angle_beta   90.00
_cell.angle_gamma   90.00
#
_symmetry.space_group_name_H-M   'P 1'
#
loop_
_entity.id
_entity.type
_entity.pdbx_description
1 polymer ?
#
loop_
_entity_poly.entity_id
_entity_poly.type
_entity_poly.pdbx_seq_one_letter_code
_entity_poly.pdbx_strand_id
1 'polypeptide(L)'
;MIRINLLPHRELARAARRRQFNILLGFAVAAGVLVVVLGHSLIAARQASQETRNAFLEQEIAKLDGQIGEIKKIKEQTQALLARKQVVETLQSNRTEVVHLFDQMIRLLPDGLYLKSLKQAGDTITLSGYTQSSARVSTLMRNLDDSPWFERSTLVEIKAATVNNLRANEFVLTVKQTRQTPEGEKAEGGKA
;
A
#
# COMPACT_ATOMS: atom_id res chain seq x y z
N MET A 1 -10.20 -48.76 110.52
CA MET A 1 -8.98 -48.54 109.70
C MET A 1 -9.38 -47.78 108.45
N ILE A 2 -8.78 -46.62 108.21
CA ILE A 2 -9.18 -45.70 107.13
C ILE A 2 -8.33 -45.99 105.90
N ARG A 3 -8.97 -46.32 104.76
CA ARG A 3 -8.31 -46.47 103.46
C ARG A 3 -8.22 -45.10 102.79
N ILE A 4 -7.04 -44.51 102.77
CA ILE A 4 -6.78 -43.25 102.06
C ILE A 4 -6.32 -43.61 100.64
N ASN A 5 -7.06 -43.11 99.64
CA ASN A 5 -6.72 -43.28 98.23
C ASN A 5 -5.72 -42.18 97.81
N LEU A 6 -4.46 -42.57 97.59
CA LEU A 6 -3.37 -41.67 97.18
C LEU A 6 -3.17 -41.59 95.66
N LEU A 7 -4.16 -41.98 94.85
CA LEU A 7 -4.02 -41.91 93.40
C LEU A 7 -3.82 -40.44 92.94
N PRO A 8 -2.75 -40.11 92.17
CA PRO A 8 -2.42 -38.73 91.80
C PRO A 8 -3.34 -38.23 90.66
N HIS A 9 -4.62 -38.07 90.98
CA HIS A 9 -5.69 -37.75 90.04
C HIS A 9 -5.43 -36.46 89.24
N ARG A 10 -4.78 -35.46 89.86
CA ARG A 10 -4.45 -34.18 89.21
C ARG A 10 -3.40 -34.33 88.12
N GLU A 11 -2.44 -35.24 88.28
CA GLU A 11 -1.37 -35.45 87.31
C GLU A 11 -1.85 -36.25 86.11
N LEU A 12 -2.60 -37.33 86.35
CA LEU A 12 -3.23 -38.13 85.30
C LEU A 12 -4.20 -37.28 84.44
N ALA A 13 -4.99 -36.39 85.05
CA ALA A 13 -5.88 -35.49 84.32
C ALA A 13 -5.11 -34.45 83.47
N ARG A 14 -3.96 -33.94 83.95
CA ARG A 14 -3.10 -33.05 83.15
C ARG A 14 -2.42 -33.78 81.99
N ALA A 15 -1.96 -35.01 82.21
CA ALA A 15 -1.36 -35.83 81.16
C ALA A 15 -2.38 -36.19 80.07
N ALA A 16 -3.61 -36.56 80.44
CA ALA A 16 -4.70 -36.81 79.50
C ALA A 16 -5.03 -35.56 78.67
N ARG A 17 -5.14 -34.38 79.30
CA ARG A 17 -5.37 -33.10 78.60
C ARG A 17 -4.23 -32.74 77.64
N ARG A 18 -2.97 -32.94 78.05
CA ARG A 18 -1.80 -32.71 77.17
C ARG A 18 -1.80 -33.66 75.97
N ARG A 19 -2.14 -34.93 76.17
CA ARG A 19 -2.27 -35.90 75.07
C ARG A 19 -3.38 -35.51 74.11
N GLN A 20 -4.55 -35.12 74.63
CA GLN A 20 -5.67 -34.63 73.81
C GLN A 20 -5.27 -33.38 73.01
N PHE A 21 -4.62 -32.41 73.65
CA PHE A 21 -4.12 -31.21 72.97
C PHE A 21 -3.13 -31.54 71.85
N ASN A 22 -2.16 -32.42 72.10
CA ASN A 22 -1.18 -32.81 71.09
C ASN A 22 -1.83 -33.56 69.90
N ILE A 23 -2.83 -34.41 70.16
CA ILE A 23 -3.59 -35.08 69.09
C ILE A 23 -4.38 -34.05 68.28
N LEU A 24 -5.06 -33.10 68.94
CA LEU A 24 -5.81 -32.05 68.27
C LEU A 24 -4.91 -31.14 67.43
N LEU A 25 -3.73 -30.79 67.96
CA LEU A 25 -2.71 -30.02 67.27
C LEU A 25 -2.18 -30.77 66.05
N GLY A 26 -1.87 -32.06 66.20
CA GLY A 26 -1.46 -32.91 65.08
C GLY A 26 -2.52 -32.97 63.98
N PHE A 27 -3.80 -33.09 64.36
CA PHE A 27 -4.91 -33.07 63.40
C PHE A 27 -5.05 -31.71 62.72
N ALA A 28 -4.95 -30.60 63.45
CA ALA A 28 -5.03 -29.26 62.89
C ALA A 28 -3.90 -28.99 61.87
N VAL A 29 -2.67 -29.41 62.20
CA VAL A 29 -1.53 -29.32 61.28
C VAL A 29 -1.75 -30.19 60.04
N ALA A 30 -2.18 -31.44 60.22
CA ALA A 30 -2.46 -32.34 59.10
C ALA A 30 -3.56 -31.79 58.18
N ALA A 31 -4.64 -31.25 58.75
CA ALA A 31 -5.71 -30.60 58.00
C ALA A 31 -5.20 -29.36 57.25
N GLY A 32 -4.35 -28.54 57.88
CA GLY A 32 -3.71 -27.39 57.24
C GLY A 32 -2.86 -27.79 56.03
N VAL A 33 -2.01 -28.81 56.20
CA VAL A 33 -1.19 -29.34 55.10
C VAL A 33 -2.06 -29.90 53.97
N LEU A 34 -3.13 -30.64 54.32
CA LEU A 34 -4.06 -31.18 53.32
C LEU A 34 -4.69 -30.06 52.48
N VAL A 35 -5.15 -28.98 53.11
CA VAL A 35 -5.75 -27.84 52.41
C VAL A 35 -4.73 -27.16 51.48
N VAL A 36 -3.49 -26.97 51.94
CA VAL A 36 -2.42 -26.38 51.12
C VAL A 36 -2.09 -27.26 49.92
N VAL A 37 -1.97 -28.58 50.11
CA VAL A 37 -1.67 -29.52 49.01
C VAL A 37 -2.80 -29.56 47.99
N LEU A 38 -4.06 -29.59 48.43
CA LEU A 38 -5.23 -29.57 47.54
C LEU A 38 -5.35 -28.22 46.80
N GLY A 39 -5.07 -27.11 47.48
CA GLY A 39 -5.06 -25.79 46.86
C GLY A 39 -3.97 -25.68 45.80
N HIS A 40 -2.75 -26.12 46.13
CA HIS A 40 -1.61 -26.09 45.22
C HIS A 40 -1.83 -26.99 44.00
N SER A 41 -2.34 -28.21 44.19
CA SER A 41 -2.58 -29.14 43.07
C SER A 41 -3.62 -28.60 42.08
N LEU A 42 -4.69 -27.95 42.58
CA LEU A 42 -5.70 -27.34 41.74
C LEU A 42 -5.13 -26.17 40.92
N ILE A 43 -4.29 -25.32 41.54
CA ILE A 43 -3.63 -24.21 40.86
C ILE A 43 -2.65 -24.73 39.82
N ALA A 44 -1.83 -25.73 40.17
CA ALA A 44 -0.88 -26.35 39.26
C ALA A 44 -1.56 -26.98 38.04
N ALA A 45 -2.69 -27.66 38.23
CA ALA A 45 -3.47 -28.22 37.12
C ALA A 45 -4.00 -27.14 36.17
N ARG A 46 -4.47 -26.00 36.71
CA ARG A 46 -4.90 -24.86 35.89
C ARG A 46 -3.73 -24.22 35.15
N GLN A 47 -2.59 -24.09 35.80
CA GLN A 47 -1.38 -23.54 35.18
C GLN A 47 -0.92 -24.43 34.02
N ALA A 48 -0.86 -25.74 34.19
CA ALA A 48 -0.48 -26.67 33.13
C ALA A 48 -1.41 -26.60 31.91
N SER A 49 -2.72 -26.50 32.14
CA SER A 49 -3.71 -26.29 31.07
C SER A 49 -3.47 -24.97 30.35
N GLN A 50 -3.17 -23.90 31.10
CA GLN A 50 -2.89 -22.58 30.52
C GLN A 50 -1.57 -22.56 29.72
N GLU A 51 -0.52 -23.21 30.20
CA GLU A 51 0.76 -23.35 29.50
C GLU A 51 0.59 -24.11 28.18
N THR A 52 -0.22 -25.18 28.17
CA THR A 52 -0.54 -25.92 26.95
C THR A 52 -1.26 -25.04 25.92
N ARG A 53 -2.21 -24.21 26.36
CA ARG A 53 -2.92 -23.27 25.49
C ARG A 53 -1.99 -22.19 24.95
N ASN A 54 -1.10 -21.66 25.79
CA ASN A 54 -0.12 -20.67 25.36
C ASN A 54 0.83 -21.26 24.32
N ALA A 55 1.36 -22.47 24.55
CA ALA A 55 2.24 -23.16 23.59
C ALA A 55 1.55 -23.41 22.24
N PHE A 56 0.27 -23.80 22.27
CA PHE A 56 -0.54 -23.95 21.05
C PHE A 56 -0.68 -22.62 20.29
N LEU A 57 -0.99 -21.53 21.00
CA LEU A 57 -1.12 -20.21 20.39
C LEU A 57 0.21 -19.73 19.81
N GLU A 58 1.33 -19.91 20.51
CA GLU A 58 2.67 -19.56 20.02
C GLU A 58 3.04 -20.33 18.75
N GLN A 59 2.69 -21.62 18.67
CA GLN A 59 2.90 -22.40 17.45
C GLN A 59 2.09 -21.88 16.26
N GLU A 60 0.81 -21.57 16.46
CA GLU A 60 -0.02 -21.06 15.36
C GLU A 60 0.41 -19.65 14.95
N ILE A 61 0.85 -18.80 15.90
CA ILE A 61 1.46 -17.50 15.60
C ILE A 61 2.69 -17.68 14.72
N ALA A 62 3.62 -18.57 15.09
CA ALA A 62 4.83 -18.80 14.30
C ALA A 62 4.53 -19.28 12.87
N LYS A 63 3.50 -20.12 12.70
CA LYS A 63 3.03 -20.58 11.39
C LYS A 63 2.42 -19.44 10.57
N LEU A 64 1.57 -18.62 11.19
CA LEU A 64 0.95 -17.46 10.54
C LEU A 64 2.00 -16.41 10.15
N ASP A 65 3.01 -16.17 10.97
CA ASP A 65 4.12 -15.25 10.66
C ASP A 65 4.91 -15.72 9.43
N GLY A 66 5.13 -17.02 9.28
CA GLY A 66 5.73 -17.58 8.06
C GLY A 66 4.90 -17.29 6.81
N GLN A 67 3.57 -17.48 6.89
CA GLN A 67 2.66 -17.19 5.79
C GLN A 67 2.60 -15.69 5.46
N ILE A 68 2.59 -14.82 6.47
CA ILE A 68 2.63 -13.36 6.29
C ILE A 68 3.92 -12.94 5.59
N GLY A 69 5.06 -13.54 5.96
CA GLY A 69 6.34 -13.29 5.30
C GLY A 69 6.32 -13.66 3.81
N GLU A 70 5.71 -14.79 3.46
CA GLU A 70 5.55 -15.21 2.07
C GLU A 70 4.64 -14.26 1.28
N ILE A 71 3.49 -13.88 1.85
CA ILE A 71 2.58 -12.90 1.24
C ILE A 71 3.29 -11.57 0.99
N LYS A 72 4.09 -11.09 1.95
CA LYS A 72 4.84 -9.85 1.81
C LYS A 72 5.84 -9.93 0.65
N LYS A 73 6.58 -11.04 0.55
CA LYS A 73 7.52 -11.28 -0.56
C LYS A 73 6.82 -11.30 -1.92
N ILE A 74 5.68 -11.99 -2.02
CA ILE A 74 4.89 -12.05 -3.26
C ILE A 74 4.36 -10.66 -3.63
N LYS A 75 3.88 -9.87 -2.66
CA LYS A 75 3.42 -8.50 -2.90
C LYS A 75 4.54 -7.60 -3.42
N GLU A 76 5.72 -7.65 -2.81
CA GLU A 76 6.88 -6.88 -3.25
C GLU A 76 7.31 -7.26 -4.68
N GLN A 77 7.34 -8.56 -5.00
CA GLN A 77 7.61 -9.04 -6.36
C GLN A 77 6.56 -8.58 -7.36
N THR A 78 5.27 -8.64 -6.99
CA THR A 78 4.17 -8.20 -7.83
C THR A 78 4.24 -6.70 -8.11
N GLN A 79 4.53 -5.90 -7.09
CA GLN A 79 4.68 -4.45 -7.25
C GLN A 79 5.87 -4.09 -8.14
N ALA A 80 7.00 -4.80 -8.00
CA ALA A 80 8.15 -4.62 -8.88
C ALA A 80 7.83 -5.00 -10.34
N LEU A 81 7.06 -6.07 -10.55
CA LEU A 81 6.62 -6.48 -11.89
C LEU A 81 5.62 -5.49 -12.51
N LEU A 82 4.66 -4.99 -11.73
CA LEU A 82 3.71 -3.97 -12.17
C LEU A 82 4.42 -2.67 -12.55
N ALA A 83 5.39 -2.20 -11.76
CA ALA A 83 6.17 -1.02 -12.08
C ALA A 83 6.93 -1.18 -13.41
N ARG A 84 7.54 -2.35 -13.64
CA ARG A 84 8.22 -2.66 -14.91
C ARG A 84 7.23 -2.72 -16.08
N LYS A 85 6.08 -3.35 -15.88
CA LYS A 85 5.02 -3.43 -16.89
C LYS A 85 4.57 -2.02 -17.30
N GLN A 86 4.31 -1.14 -16.34
CA GLN A 86 3.88 0.25 -16.61
C GLN A 86 4.90 1.02 -17.45
N VAL A 87 6.19 0.88 -17.14
CA VAL A 87 7.26 1.52 -17.92
C VAL A 87 7.27 0.98 -19.35
N VAL A 88 7.15 -0.33 -19.53
CA VAL A 88 7.12 -0.96 -20.86
C VAL A 88 5.88 -0.53 -21.65
N GLU A 89 4.69 -0.55 -21.05
CA GLU A 89 3.45 -0.11 -21.70
C GLU A 89 3.51 1.37 -22.09
N THR A 90 4.04 2.23 -21.22
CA THR A 90 4.24 3.66 -21.52
C THR A 90 5.20 3.85 -22.70
N LEU A 91 6.30 3.11 -22.75
CA LEU A 91 7.26 3.18 -23.87
C LEU A 91 6.65 2.66 -25.18
N GLN A 92 5.86 1.58 -25.13
CA GLN A 92 5.22 1.01 -26.32
C GLN A 92 4.08 1.90 -26.85
N SER A 93 3.27 2.47 -25.96
CA SER A 93 2.21 3.43 -26.32
C SER A 93 2.80 4.68 -26.99
N ASN A 94 3.85 5.27 -26.39
CA ASN A 94 4.54 6.42 -26.97
C ASN A 94 5.13 6.15 -28.36
N ARG A 95 5.60 4.92 -28.64
CA ARG A 95 6.23 4.57 -29.93
C ARG A 95 5.24 4.65 -31.09
N THR A 96 4.01 4.18 -30.90
CA THR A 96 2.99 4.14 -31.96
C THR A 96 2.28 5.50 -32.09
N GLU A 97 2.13 6.23 -30.97
CA GLU A 97 1.50 7.55 -30.94
C GLU A 97 2.25 8.58 -31.80
N VAL A 98 3.58 8.60 -31.76
CA VAL A 98 4.39 9.54 -32.56
C VAL A 98 4.19 9.33 -34.07
N VAL A 99 4.09 8.08 -34.54
CA VAL A 99 3.89 7.79 -35.97
C VAL A 99 2.52 8.29 -36.44
N HIS A 100 1.48 8.06 -35.66
CA HIS A 100 0.15 8.57 -35.97
C HIS A 100 0.07 10.09 -35.91
N LEU A 101 0.75 10.71 -34.94
CA LEU A 101 0.86 12.17 -34.85
C LEU A 101 1.44 12.77 -36.13
N PHE A 102 2.57 12.22 -36.60
CA PHE A 102 3.22 12.70 -37.83
C PHE A 102 2.32 12.50 -39.07
N ASP A 103 1.65 11.35 -39.21
CA ASP A 103 0.71 11.11 -40.32
C ASP A 103 -0.46 12.10 -40.30
N GLN A 104 -1.09 12.32 -39.14
CA GLN A 104 -2.20 13.28 -39.01
C GLN A 104 -1.76 14.71 -39.27
N MET A 105 -0.58 15.11 -38.78
CA MET A 105 -0.08 16.46 -38.99
C MET A 105 0.22 16.73 -40.47
N ILE A 106 0.79 15.78 -41.20
CA ILE A 106 1.05 15.94 -42.65
C ILE A 106 -0.26 16.11 -43.42
N ARG A 107 -1.33 15.40 -43.04
CA ARG A 107 -2.66 15.49 -43.68
C ARG A 107 -3.36 16.84 -43.45
N LEU A 108 -3.08 17.51 -42.33
CA LEU A 108 -3.73 18.76 -41.95
C LEU A 108 -2.99 20.01 -42.43
N LEU A 109 -1.78 19.85 -42.98
CA LEU A 109 -0.99 20.96 -43.51
C LEU A 109 -1.60 21.51 -44.81
N PRO A 110 -1.93 22.82 -44.86
CA PRO A 110 -2.39 23.45 -46.09
C PRO A 110 -1.24 23.68 -47.07
N ASP A 111 -1.55 23.70 -48.37
CA ASP A 111 -0.57 23.97 -49.42
C ASP A 111 0.14 25.34 -49.23
N GLY A 112 1.44 25.37 -49.52
CA GLY A 112 2.25 26.61 -49.46
C GLY A 112 2.74 26.98 -48.06
N LEU A 113 2.69 26.05 -47.11
CA LEU A 113 3.30 26.18 -45.79
C LEU A 113 4.46 25.19 -45.65
N TYR A 114 5.60 25.67 -45.16
CA TYR A 114 6.80 24.86 -44.98
C TYR A 114 7.14 24.74 -43.49
N LEU A 115 7.15 23.53 -42.95
CA LEU A 115 7.58 23.30 -41.57
C LEU A 115 9.10 23.24 -41.48
N LYS A 116 9.66 24.02 -40.55
CA LYS A 116 11.10 24.08 -40.22
C LYS A 116 11.43 23.19 -39.03
N SER A 117 10.59 23.18 -38.01
CA SER A 117 10.79 22.32 -36.84
C SER A 117 9.48 21.94 -36.17
N LEU A 118 9.45 20.73 -35.64
CA LEU A 118 8.40 20.18 -34.80
C LEU A 118 9.05 19.73 -33.49
N LYS A 119 8.52 20.19 -32.37
CA LYS A 119 8.96 19.76 -31.03
C LYS A 119 7.75 19.35 -30.21
N GLN A 120 7.77 18.14 -29.67
CA GLN A 120 6.78 17.65 -28.72
C GLN A 120 7.39 17.60 -27.33
N ALA A 121 6.72 18.21 -26.35
CA ALA A 121 7.06 18.16 -24.94
C ALA A 121 5.81 17.73 -24.16
N GLY A 122 5.74 16.44 -23.81
CA GLY A 122 4.54 15.84 -23.24
C GLY A 122 3.37 15.91 -24.22
N ASP A 123 2.31 16.62 -23.83
CA ASP A 123 1.08 16.79 -24.62
C ASP A 123 1.11 18.04 -25.51
N THR A 124 2.13 18.89 -25.38
CA THR A 124 2.22 20.15 -26.11
C THR A 124 3.18 20.02 -27.29
N ILE A 125 2.72 20.45 -28.46
CA ILE A 125 3.45 20.41 -29.72
C ILE A 125 3.69 21.83 -30.19
N THR A 126 4.94 22.19 -30.37
CA THR A 126 5.38 23.46 -30.95
C THR A 126 5.79 23.23 -32.41
N LEU A 127 5.11 23.93 -33.31
CA LEU A 127 5.41 23.95 -34.74
C LEU A 127 6.05 25.29 -35.09
N SER A 128 7.15 25.24 -35.84
CA SER A 128 7.75 26.44 -36.43
C SER A 128 7.93 26.23 -37.92
N GLY A 129 7.66 27.25 -38.72
CA GLY A 129 7.78 27.14 -40.17
C GLY A 129 7.72 28.48 -40.88
N TYR A 130 7.78 28.43 -42.19
CA TYR A 130 7.62 29.57 -43.08
C TYR A 130 6.32 29.45 -43.87
N THR A 131 5.67 30.57 -44.10
CA THR A 131 4.49 30.66 -44.96
C THR A 131 4.61 31.83 -45.91
N GLN A 132 3.96 31.75 -47.07
CA GLN A 132 3.88 32.87 -48.00
C GLN A 132 2.83 33.91 -47.58
N SER A 133 1.83 33.52 -46.78
CA SER A 133 0.75 34.41 -46.33
C SER A 133 0.25 34.04 -44.94
N SER A 134 0.07 35.04 -44.09
CA SER A 134 -0.46 34.86 -42.73
C SER A 134 -1.85 34.21 -42.72
N ALA A 135 -2.63 34.35 -43.80
CA ALA A 135 -3.93 33.70 -43.95
C ALA A 135 -3.83 32.16 -43.93
N ARG A 136 -2.70 31.60 -44.40
CA ARG A 136 -2.45 30.15 -44.40
C ARG A 136 -2.20 29.62 -42.99
N VAL A 137 -1.61 30.43 -42.10
CA VAL A 137 -1.43 30.07 -40.68
C VAL A 137 -2.79 29.96 -39.99
N SER A 138 -3.71 30.89 -40.25
CA SER A 138 -5.08 30.79 -39.73
C SER A 138 -5.84 29.58 -40.27
N THR A 139 -5.58 29.15 -41.51
CA THR A 139 -6.14 27.90 -42.04
C THR A 139 -5.55 26.68 -41.35
N LEU A 140 -4.24 26.64 -41.10
CA LEU A 140 -3.61 25.57 -40.32
C LEU A 140 -4.21 25.50 -38.90
N MET A 141 -4.41 26.64 -38.24
CA MET A 141 -5.05 26.68 -36.92
C MET A 141 -6.46 26.06 -36.95
N ARG A 142 -7.28 26.42 -37.93
CA ARG A 142 -8.62 25.82 -38.09
C ARG A 142 -8.56 24.32 -38.36
N ASN A 143 -7.69 23.87 -39.26
CA ASN A 143 -7.54 22.45 -39.57
C ASN A 143 -7.11 21.62 -38.34
N LEU A 144 -6.28 22.21 -37.46
CA LEU A 144 -5.88 21.58 -36.21
C LEU A 144 -7.03 21.58 -35.20
N ASP A 145 -7.72 22.71 -35.04
CA ASP A 145 -8.86 22.84 -34.10
C ASP A 145 -10.06 21.96 -34.50
N ASP A 146 -10.25 21.69 -35.79
CA ASP A 146 -11.33 20.83 -36.32
C ASP A 146 -10.99 19.32 -36.24
N SER A 147 -9.75 18.97 -35.92
CA SER A 147 -9.30 17.58 -35.85
C SER A 147 -9.62 16.94 -34.51
N PRO A 148 -10.08 15.69 -34.45
CA PRO A 148 -10.32 14.99 -33.19
C PRO A 148 -9.03 14.68 -32.41
N TRP A 149 -7.86 14.84 -33.04
CA TRP A 149 -6.55 14.48 -32.47
C TRP A 149 -5.82 15.64 -31.79
N PHE A 150 -6.27 16.88 -32.05
CA PHE A 150 -5.63 18.09 -31.57
C PHE A 150 -6.67 18.97 -30.86
N GLU A 151 -6.26 19.61 -29.78
CA GLU A 151 -7.09 20.63 -29.12
C GLU A 151 -6.83 22.01 -29.74
N ARG A 152 -7.41 23.05 -29.13
CA ARG A 152 -7.30 24.43 -29.60
C ARG A 152 -5.83 24.88 -29.73
N SER A 153 -5.49 25.31 -30.93
CA SER A 153 -4.20 25.85 -31.31
C SER A 153 -4.04 27.31 -30.88
N THR A 154 -2.82 27.68 -30.49
CA THR A 154 -2.46 29.04 -30.06
C THR A 154 -1.28 29.54 -30.86
N LEU A 155 -1.44 30.67 -31.54
CA LEU A 155 -0.36 31.36 -32.25
C LEU A 155 0.53 32.08 -31.24
N VAL A 156 1.81 31.73 -31.24
CA VAL A 156 2.81 32.34 -30.34
C VAL A 156 3.41 33.57 -31.00
N GLU A 157 3.83 33.45 -32.27
CA GLU A 157 4.53 34.53 -32.96
C GLU A 157 4.38 34.42 -34.48
N ILE A 158 4.30 35.56 -35.17
CA ILE A 158 4.45 35.66 -36.62
C ILE A 158 5.32 36.87 -36.99
N LYS A 159 6.37 36.63 -37.78
CA LYS A 159 7.36 37.65 -38.17
C LYS A 159 7.64 37.58 -39.67
N ALA A 160 7.83 38.73 -40.30
CA ALA A 160 8.30 38.77 -41.67
C ALA A 160 9.76 38.29 -41.74
N ALA A 161 10.05 37.36 -42.63
CA ALA A 161 11.35 36.76 -42.86
C ALA A 161 11.69 36.75 -44.35
N THR A 162 12.98 36.76 -44.69
CA THR A 162 13.42 36.55 -46.08
C THR A 162 14.11 35.20 -46.13
N VAL A 163 13.54 34.26 -46.89
CA VAL A 163 14.10 32.91 -47.08
C VAL A 163 14.50 32.80 -48.54
N ASN A 164 15.78 32.58 -48.83
CA ASN A 164 16.31 32.46 -50.20
C ASN A 164 15.89 33.62 -51.14
N ASN A 165 16.01 34.88 -50.67
CA ASN A 165 15.60 36.09 -51.40
C ASN A 165 14.09 36.22 -51.68
N LEU A 166 13.24 35.35 -51.12
CA LEU A 166 11.78 35.43 -51.19
C LEU A 166 11.22 35.95 -49.86
N ARG A 167 10.23 36.85 -49.94
CA ARG A 167 9.46 37.31 -48.77
C ARG A 167 8.59 36.16 -48.26
N ALA A 168 8.75 35.82 -46.99
CA ALA A 168 7.96 34.83 -46.28
C ALA A 168 7.63 35.36 -44.88
N ASN A 169 6.75 34.68 -44.16
CA ASN A 169 6.52 34.92 -42.74
C ASN A 169 6.94 33.67 -41.97
N GLU A 170 7.83 33.82 -40.99
CA GLU A 170 8.12 32.78 -40.00
C GLU A 170 7.02 32.79 -38.95
N PHE A 171 6.49 31.62 -38.61
CA PHE A 171 5.46 31.47 -37.59
C PHE A 171 5.88 30.45 -36.55
N VAL A 172 5.40 30.65 -35.32
CA VAL A 172 5.49 29.71 -34.21
C VAL A 172 4.08 29.48 -33.68
N LEU A 173 3.64 28.23 -33.72
CA LEU A 173 2.32 27.78 -33.27
C LEU A 173 2.50 26.72 -32.19
N THR A 174 1.63 26.73 -31.19
CA THR A 174 1.55 25.67 -30.19
C THR A 174 0.17 25.04 -30.20
N VAL A 175 0.11 23.71 -30.16
CA VAL A 175 -1.14 22.93 -30.12
C VAL A 175 -1.00 21.81 -29.09
N LYS A 176 -2.09 21.45 -28.41
CA LYS A 176 -2.10 20.30 -27.51
C LYS A 176 -2.64 19.06 -28.23
N GLN A 177 -2.06 17.91 -27.96
CA GLN A 177 -2.51 16.63 -28.47
C GLN A 177 -3.58 16.04 -27.55
N THR A 178 -4.69 15.60 -28.12
CA THR A 178 -5.70 14.83 -27.38
C THR A 178 -5.17 13.42 -27.15
N ARG A 179 -4.69 13.12 -25.95
CA ARG A 179 -4.41 11.74 -25.54
C ARG A 179 -5.73 11.03 -25.29
N GLN A 180 -5.96 9.92 -26.00
CA GLN A 180 -6.95 8.95 -25.55
C GLN A 180 -6.38 8.27 -24.31
N THR A 181 -6.74 8.76 -23.14
CA THR A 181 -6.44 8.07 -21.88
C THR A 181 -6.98 6.65 -22.01
N PRO A 182 -6.14 5.60 -21.87
CA PRO A 182 -6.67 4.24 -21.77
C PRO A 182 -7.65 4.23 -20.59
N GLU A 183 -8.84 3.67 -20.78
CA GLU A 183 -9.95 3.55 -19.81
C GLU A 183 -9.62 2.69 -18.56
N GLY A 184 -8.40 2.78 -18.03
CA GLY A 184 -7.95 2.07 -16.83
C GLY A 184 -7.74 2.95 -15.59
N GLU A 185 -7.77 4.28 -15.71
CA GLU A 185 -7.60 5.22 -14.60
C GLU A 185 -8.88 6.03 -14.32
N LYS A 186 -10.05 5.35 -14.32
CA LYS A 186 -11.12 5.81 -13.43
C LYS A 186 -10.67 5.48 -12.02
N ALA A 187 -10.05 6.46 -11.38
CA ALA A 187 -9.87 6.49 -9.95
C ALA A 187 -11.22 6.18 -9.29
N GLU A 188 -11.40 4.94 -8.87
CA GLU A 188 -12.17 4.59 -7.68
C GLU A 188 -11.51 5.27 -6.48
N GLY A 189 -11.61 6.59 -6.42
CA GLY A 189 -11.44 7.38 -5.21
C GLY A 189 -12.72 7.32 -4.41
N GLY A 190 -13.07 6.12 -3.95
CA GLY A 190 -14.11 5.93 -2.97
C GLY A 190 -13.66 6.41 -1.59
N LYS A 191 -14.53 7.21 -0.98
CA LYS A 191 -14.80 7.32 0.47
C LYS A 191 -13.87 8.22 1.30
N ALA A 192 -14.40 9.38 1.66
CA ALA A 192 -14.83 9.68 3.03
C ALA A 192 -16.04 10.62 2.99
#